data_AF-A0A554W8S1-F1
#
_entry.id   AF-A0A554W8S1-F1
#
_cell.length_a   1.000
_cell.length_b   1.000
_cell.length_c   1.000
_cell.angle_alpha   90.00
_cell.angle_beta   90.00
_cell.angle_gamma   90.00
#
_symmetry.space_group_name_H-M   'P 1'
#
loop_
_entity.id
_entity.type
_entity.pdbx_description
1 polymer ?
#
loop_
_entity_poly.entity_id
_entity_poly.type
_entity_poly.pdbx_seq_one_letter_code
_entity_poly.pdbx_strand_id
1 'polypeptide(L)'
;MPVQPSEMGLCEVPYYKQVKDGNRHPYEEFFARNSKNPELALRDALEWWHEADFDHSFEERTIYEWSPRLRELLARDRILKLTEQEFVDAVSRVHAIRDHAIKQENEHLGLPDRPQAGDDKVEKFGEWLWRQRSREGRTVLELLNYVVWGNGSVSARLWNAIRSDDWAIPHIGLSSLGEIVGWARPDEFPPRNMRTSKGLRALGYNVRIGV
;
A
#
# COMPACT_ATOMS: atom_id res chain seq x y z
N MET A 1 21.94 3.13 -3.94
CA MET A 1 21.62 3.86 -2.70
C MET A 1 20.20 3.50 -2.32
N PRO A 2 19.92 3.10 -1.07
CA PRO A 2 18.56 2.83 -0.64
C PRO A 2 17.78 4.16 -0.59
N VAL A 3 16.59 4.15 -1.18
CA VAL A 3 15.69 5.31 -1.30
C VAL A 3 15.09 5.60 0.08
N GLN A 4 15.18 6.84 0.56
CA GLN A 4 14.70 7.23 1.89
C GLN A 4 13.16 7.29 1.94
N PRO A 5 12.52 7.11 3.10
CA PRO A 5 11.06 7.21 3.24
C PRO A 5 10.46 8.54 2.78
N SER A 6 11.24 9.63 2.87
CA SER A 6 10.89 10.96 2.34
C SER A 6 10.76 10.99 0.82
N GLU A 7 11.44 10.09 0.11
CA GLU A 7 11.43 10.02 -1.35
C GLU A 7 10.22 9.25 -1.91
N MET A 8 9.39 8.63 -1.07
CA MET A 8 8.27 7.81 -1.53
C MET A 8 6.95 8.57 -1.72
N GLY A 9 6.79 9.71 -1.04
CA GLY A 9 5.78 10.70 -1.42
C GLY A 9 5.98 11.22 -2.85
N LEU A 10 7.20 11.09 -3.41
CA LEU A 10 7.58 11.64 -4.71
C LEU A 10 6.99 10.90 -5.91
N CYS A 11 6.48 9.67 -5.77
CA CYS A 11 5.90 8.93 -6.90
C CYS A 11 4.36 8.96 -6.94
N GLU A 12 3.70 9.09 -5.78
CA GLU A 12 2.23 9.08 -5.74
C GLU A 12 1.63 10.45 -6.06
N VAL A 13 2.26 11.52 -5.61
CA VAL A 13 1.75 12.89 -5.77
C VAL A 13 1.81 13.36 -7.23
N PRO A 14 2.94 13.24 -7.98
CA PRO A 14 2.96 13.62 -9.38
C PRO A 14 2.02 12.75 -10.24
N TYR A 15 1.85 11.48 -9.88
CA TYR A 15 0.86 10.63 -10.56
C TYR A 15 -0.57 11.16 -10.43
N TYR A 16 -0.99 11.60 -9.24
CA TYR A 16 -2.36 12.08 -9.05
C TYR A 16 -2.61 13.44 -9.71
N LYS A 17 -1.61 14.31 -9.69
CA LYS A 17 -1.77 15.72 -10.07
C LYS A 17 -1.40 15.99 -11.53
N GLN A 18 -0.50 15.20 -12.12
CA GLN A 18 -0.10 15.34 -13.52
C GLN A 18 -0.56 14.19 -14.43
N VAL A 19 -0.63 12.96 -13.92
CA VAL A 19 -0.90 11.78 -14.76
C VAL A 19 -2.38 11.42 -14.76
N LYS A 20 -3.04 11.41 -13.60
CA LYS A 20 -4.47 11.07 -13.49
C LYS A 20 -5.33 12.20 -14.06
N ASP A 21 -6.10 11.90 -15.10
CA ASP A 21 -7.04 12.82 -15.74
C ASP A 21 -8.48 12.32 -15.49
N GLY A 22 -9.11 12.81 -14.43
CA GLY A 22 -10.42 12.32 -13.98
C GLY A 22 -10.39 10.80 -13.69
N ASN A 23 -11.19 10.02 -14.42
CA ASN A 23 -11.19 8.55 -14.33
C ASN A 23 -10.17 7.86 -15.26
N ARG A 24 -9.48 8.63 -16.12
CA ARG A 24 -8.48 8.10 -17.04
C ARG A 24 -7.14 7.98 -16.33
N HIS A 25 -6.44 6.88 -16.62
CA HIS A 25 -5.10 6.60 -16.12
C HIS A 25 -4.11 6.46 -17.30
N PRO A 26 -3.72 7.56 -17.97
CA PRO A 26 -2.89 7.56 -19.19
C PRO A 26 -1.41 7.23 -18.94
N TYR A 27 -1.08 6.37 -17.98
CA TYR A 27 0.31 6.05 -17.62
C TYR A 27 1.11 5.42 -18.78
N GLU A 28 0.47 4.73 -19.73
CA GLU A 28 1.15 4.20 -20.92
C GLU A 28 1.50 5.29 -21.94
N GLU A 29 0.71 6.35 -22.03
CA GLU A 29 1.03 7.50 -22.91
C GLU A 29 2.23 8.27 -22.36
N PHE A 30 2.25 8.49 -21.05
CA PHE A 30 3.40 9.05 -20.35
C PHE A 30 4.63 8.14 -20.47
N PHE A 31 4.49 6.81 -20.35
CA PHE A 31 5.58 5.87 -20.57
C PHE A 31 6.14 5.97 -21.99
N ALA A 32 5.29 5.98 -23.02
CA ALA A 32 5.73 6.10 -24.41
C ALA A 32 6.53 7.39 -24.65
N ARG A 33 6.14 8.50 -24.00
CA ARG A 33 6.86 9.78 -24.05
C ARG A 33 8.18 9.76 -23.28
N ASN A 34 8.16 9.25 -22.06
CA ASN A 34 9.24 9.40 -21.09
C ASN A 34 10.28 8.27 -21.15
N SER A 35 9.94 7.12 -21.73
CA SER A 35 10.80 5.92 -21.78
C SER A 35 12.18 6.14 -22.43
N LYS A 36 12.31 7.17 -23.29
CA LYS A 36 13.58 7.55 -23.91
C LYS A 36 14.52 8.31 -22.96
N ASN A 37 13.96 9.03 -21.97
CA ASN A 37 14.73 9.74 -20.97
C ASN A 37 13.96 9.82 -19.62
N PRO A 38 13.92 8.72 -18.85
CA PRO A 38 13.22 8.68 -17.58
C PRO A 38 13.80 9.63 -16.52
N GLU A 39 15.09 9.94 -16.60
CA GLU A 39 15.76 10.85 -15.66
C GLU A 39 15.29 12.29 -15.83
N LEU A 40 15.10 12.75 -17.06
CA LEU A 40 14.51 14.07 -17.33
C LEU A 40 13.08 14.13 -16.79
N ALA A 41 12.25 13.12 -17.08
CA ALA A 41 10.88 13.06 -16.59
C ALA A 41 10.81 13.05 -15.05
N LEU A 42 11.75 12.37 -14.39
CA LEU A 42 11.87 12.41 -12.93
C LEU A 42 12.25 13.82 -12.44
N ARG A 43 13.23 14.47 -13.06
CA ARG A 43 13.63 15.84 -12.68
C ARG A 43 12.46 16.82 -12.82
N ASP A 44 11.77 16.80 -13.95
CA ASP A 44 10.62 17.67 -14.21
C ASP A 44 9.50 17.43 -13.18
N ALA A 45 9.27 16.17 -12.79
CA ALA A 45 8.30 15.82 -11.76
C ALA A 45 8.72 16.32 -10.36
N LEU A 46 10.00 16.29 -10.04
CA LEU A 46 10.54 16.80 -8.77
C LEU A 46 10.50 18.33 -8.71
N GLU A 47 10.86 19.01 -9.80
CA GLU A 47 10.75 20.48 -9.91
C GLU A 47 9.30 20.91 -9.72
N TRP A 48 8.37 20.28 -10.43
CA TRP A 48 6.95 20.55 -10.23
C TRP A 48 6.50 20.27 -8.80
N TRP A 49 6.91 19.15 -8.20
CA TRP A 49 6.53 18.81 -6.83
C TRP A 49 7.04 19.85 -5.82
N HIS A 50 8.25 20.37 -6.05
CA HIS A 50 8.84 21.42 -5.22
C HIS A 50 8.12 22.77 -5.36
N GLU A 51 7.66 23.12 -6.56
CA GLU A 51 6.97 24.39 -6.83
C GLU A 51 5.45 24.34 -6.55
N ALA A 52 4.86 23.15 -6.52
CA ALA A 52 3.42 23.00 -6.41
C ALA A 52 2.91 23.38 -5.01
N ASP A 53 1.99 24.33 -4.97
CA ASP A 53 1.23 24.67 -3.76
C ASP A 53 0.07 23.67 -3.59
N PHE A 54 0.29 22.64 -2.80
CA PHE A 54 -0.75 21.69 -2.41
C PHE A 54 -0.63 21.28 -0.95
N ASP A 55 -1.75 20.84 -0.38
CA ASP A 55 -1.79 20.34 0.99
C ASP A 55 -0.95 19.05 1.12
N HIS A 56 0.16 19.15 1.85
CA HIS A 56 1.08 18.04 2.15
C HIS A 56 0.75 17.32 3.47
N SER A 57 -0.29 17.73 4.20
CA SER A 57 -0.56 17.24 5.56
C SER A 57 -0.74 15.72 5.61
N PHE A 58 -1.28 15.15 4.54
CA PHE A 58 -1.51 13.73 4.44
C PHE A 58 -0.18 12.95 4.26
N GLU A 59 0.71 13.42 3.38
CA GLU A 59 2.04 12.86 3.16
C GLU A 59 2.90 13.00 4.42
N GLU A 60 2.88 14.18 5.07
CA GLU A 60 3.58 14.42 6.32
C GLU A 60 3.13 13.44 7.40
N ARG A 61 1.82 13.27 7.58
CA ARG A 61 1.28 12.30 8.53
C ARG A 61 1.69 10.86 8.18
N THR A 62 1.72 10.52 6.89
CA THR A 62 2.14 9.18 6.45
C THR A 62 3.62 8.92 6.81
N ILE A 63 4.48 9.91 6.56
CA ILE A 63 5.93 9.78 6.75
C ILE A 63 6.31 9.87 8.23
N TYR A 64 5.80 10.85 8.95
CA TYR A 64 6.25 11.17 10.32
C TYR A 64 5.46 10.46 11.41
N GLU A 65 4.21 10.05 11.14
CA GLU A 65 3.38 9.40 12.16
C GLU A 65 3.09 7.93 11.81
N TRP A 66 2.61 7.65 10.59
CA TRP A 66 2.12 6.32 10.25
C TRP A 66 3.25 5.32 10.00
N SER A 67 4.27 5.71 9.24
CA SER A 67 5.41 4.86 8.90
C SER A 67 6.17 4.35 10.15
N PRO A 68 6.56 5.21 11.12
CA PRO A 68 7.19 4.73 12.35
C PRO A 68 6.31 3.76 13.14
N ARG A 69 5.00 4.05 13.22
CA ARG A 69 4.04 3.20 13.94
C ARG A 69 3.87 1.84 13.26
N LEU A 70 3.78 1.80 11.94
CA LEU A 70 3.72 0.57 11.16
C LEU A 70 4.99 -0.28 11.35
N ARG A 71 6.17 0.35 11.28
CA ARG A 71 7.46 -0.31 11.52
C ARG A 71 7.53 -0.93 12.92
N GLU A 72 7.04 -0.21 13.92
CA GLU A 72 6.96 -0.68 15.31
C GLU A 72 6.02 -1.90 15.45
N LEU A 73 4.79 -1.80 14.93
CA LEU A 73 3.77 -2.85 15.03
C LEU A 73 4.16 -4.12 14.26
N LEU A 74 4.78 -3.95 13.09
CA LEU A 74 5.15 -5.04 12.19
C LEU A 74 6.57 -5.59 12.44
N ALA A 75 7.22 -5.17 13.54
CA ALA A 75 8.51 -5.68 13.95
C ALA A 75 8.49 -7.21 14.16
N ARG A 76 9.61 -7.87 13.86
CA ARG A 76 9.73 -9.34 13.84
C ARG A 76 9.28 -10.01 15.15
N ASP A 77 9.57 -9.40 16.28
CA ASP A 77 9.28 -9.92 17.62
C ASP A 77 7.89 -9.49 18.16
N ARG A 78 7.22 -8.56 17.46
CA ARG A 78 5.90 -8.03 17.85
C ARG A 78 4.75 -8.52 16.97
N ILE A 79 4.96 -8.69 15.67
CA ILE A 79 3.88 -8.89 14.68
C ILE A 79 2.90 -10.04 15.00
N LEU A 80 3.37 -11.12 15.63
CA LEU A 80 2.54 -12.27 16.03
C LEU A 80 1.80 -12.08 17.37
N LYS A 81 2.08 -10.99 18.09
CA LYS A 81 1.56 -10.69 19.43
C LYS A 81 0.58 -9.51 19.43
N LEU A 82 0.28 -8.96 18.26
CA LEU A 82 -0.64 -7.84 18.15
C LEU A 82 -2.01 -8.23 18.70
N THR A 83 -2.61 -7.31 19.44
CA THR A 83 -4.04 -7.38 19.76
C THR A 83 -4.88 -7.02 18.54
N GLU A 84 -6.19 -7.31 18.59
CA GLU A 84 -7.13 -6.88 17.54
C GLU A 84 -7.05 -5.36 17.31
N GLN A 85 -7.01 -4.57 18.39
CA GLN A 85 -6.94 -3.12 18.31
C GLN A 85 -5.64 -2.65 17.65
N GLU A 86 -4.50 -3.24 18.00
CA GLU A 86 -3.21 -2.91 17.38
C GLU A 86 -3.13 -3.36 15.92
N PHE A 87 -3.76 -4.47 15.57
CA PHE A 87 -3.89 -4.89 14.19
C PHE A 87 -4.72 -3.89 13.38
N VAL A 88 -5.87 -3.45 13.90
CA VAL A 88 -6.71 -2.42 13.27
C VAL A 88 -5.93 -1.09 13.14
N ASP A 89 -5.18 -0.71 14.18
CA ASP A 89 -4.27 0.45 14.16
C ASP A 89 -3.24 0.34 13.01
N ALA A 90 -2.64 -0.84 12.81
CA ALA A 90 -1.72 -1.07 11.69
C ALA A 90 -2.43 -0.98 10.34
N VAL A 91 -3.48 -1.78 10.11
CA VAL A 91 -4.09 -1.88 8.78
C VAL A 91 -4.81 -0.60 8.35
N SER A 92 -5.30 0.20 9.30
CA SER A 92 -5.90 1.51 9.03
C SER A 92 -4.91 2.56 8.52
N ARG A 93 -3.59 2.30 8.62
CA ARG A 93 -2.50 3.14 8.08
C ARG A 93 -1.94 2.65 6.75
N VAL A 94 -2.49 1.56 6.21
CA VAL A 94 -2.11 1.02 4.89
C VAL A 94 -3.10 1.54 3.84
N HIS A 95 -2.61 2.30 2.87
CA HIS A 95 -3.45 2.99 1.88
C HIS A 95 -4.29 2.06 1.06
N ALA A 96 -3.68 1.02 0.50
CA ALA A 96 -4.40 0.02 -0.29
C ALA A 96 -5.53 -0.66 0.51
N ILE A 97 -5.37 -0.82 1.83
CA ILE A 97 -6.43 -1.35 2.70
C ILE A 97 -7.53 -0.30 2.89
N ARG A 98 -7.18 0.95 3.19
CA ARG A 98 -8.15 2.05 3.33
C ARG A 98 -9.01 2.21 2.08
N ASP A 99 -8.36 2.29 0.92
CA ASP A 99 -9.01 2.43 -0.40
C ASP A 99 -9.95 1.27 -0.72
N HIS A 100 -9.67 0.07 -0.20
CA HIS A 100 -10.50 -1.10 -0.39
C HIS A 100 -11.67 -1.13 0.61
N ALA A 101 -11.41 -0.80 1.87
CA ALA A 101 -12.40 -0.76 2.94
C ALA A 101 -13.56 0.19 2.64
N ILE A 102 -13.26 1.41 2.14
CA ILE A 102 -14.30 2.41 1.81
C ILE A 102 -15.26 1.94 0.71
N LYS A 103 -14.83 1.00 -0.14
CA LYS A 103 -15.60 0.42 -1.25
C LYS A 103 -16.39 -0.83 -0.86
N GLN A 104 -16.20 -1.37 0.35
CA GLN A 104 -16.95 -2.55 0.79
C GLN A 104 -18.41 -2.17 1.08
N GLU A 105 -19.34 -3.08 0.81
CA GLU A 105 -20.73 -2.86 1.18
C GLU A 105 -20.89 -2.78 2.70
N ASN A 106 -21.78 -1.91 3.17
CA ASN A 106 -21.98 -1.72 4.61
C ASN A 106 -22.48 -3.00 5.28
N GLU A 107 -23.38 -3.74 4.62
CA GLU A 107 -23.89 -5.03 5.10
C GLU A 107 -22.75 -6.02 5.38
N HIS A 108 -21.76 -6.07 4.49
CA HIS A 108 -20.60 -6.95 4.65
C HIS A 108 -19.76 -6.60 5.89
N LEU A 109 -19.76 -5.33 6.29
CA LEU A 109 -19.04 -4.83 7.47
C LEU A 109 -19.91 -4.82 8.74
N GLY A 110 -21.18 -5.26 8.66
CA GLY A 110 -22.14 -5.17 9.76
C GLY A 110 -22.55 -3.73 10.09
N LEU A 111 -22.44 -2.81 9.12
CA LEU A 111 -22.79 -1.41 9.24
C LEU A 111 -24.22 -1.14 8.73
N PRO A 112 -24.91 -0.11 9.24
CA PRO A 112 -26.24 0.25 8.76
C PRO A 112 -26.26 0.62 7.27
N ASP A 113 -27.39 0.38 6.61
CA ASP A 113 -27.64 0.75 5.21
C ASP A 113 -27.89 2.27 5.04
N ARG A 114 -26.84 3.05 5.30
CA ARG A 114 -26.75 4.51 5.11
C ARG A 114 -25.29 4.91 4.92
N PRO A 115 -24.97 6.06 4.30
CA PRO A 115 -23.60 6.52 4.17
C PRO A 115 -22.84 6.50 5.50
N GLN A 116 -21.62 5.95 5.49
CA GLN A 116 -20.72 5.87 6.65
C GLN A 116 -19.50 6.76 6.41
N ALA A 117 -18.87 7.23 7.49
CA ALA A 117 -17.57 7.89 7.37
C ALA A 117 -16.52 6.87 6.88
N GLY A 118 -15.54 7.36 6.11
CA GLY A 118 -14.48 6.50 5.58
C GLY A 118 -13.72 5.77 6.69
N ASP A 119 -13.39 6.49 7.77
CA ASP A 119 -12.65 5.91 8.91
C ASP A 119 -13.44 4.82 9.64
N ASP A 120 -14.75 4.99 9.83
CA ASP A 120 -15.62 3.96 10.43
C ASP A 120 -15.61 2.67 9.59
N LYS A 121 -15.64 2.80 8.25
CA LYS A 121 -15.55 1.64 7.34
C LYS A 121 -14.18 0.98 7.42
N VAL A 122 -13.11 1.75 7.55
CA VAL A 122 -11.74 1.23 7.69
C VAL A 122 -11.59 0.44 8.99
N GLU A 123 -12.10 0.98 10.10
CA GLU A 123 -12.08 0.30 11.40
C GLU A 123 -12.84 -1.03 11.34
N LYS A 124 -14.09 -1.01 10.84
CA LYS A 124 -14.90 -2.23 10.71
C LYS A 124 -14.33 -3.25 9.74
N PHE A 125 -13.71 -2.79 8.66
CA PHE A 125 -12.99 -3.69 7.77
C PHE A 125 -11.78 -4.34 8.45
N GLY A 126 -11.06 -3.60 9.30
CA GLY A 126 -9.99 -4.14 10.13
C GLY A 126 -10.48 -5.21 11.12
N GLU A 127 -11.56 -4.93 11.87
CA GLU A 127 -12.19 -5.91 12.77
C GLU A 127 -12.65 -7.17 12.01
N TRP A 128 -13.22 -6.98 10.81
CA TRP A 128 -13.62 -8.08 9.95
C TRP A 128 -12.41 -8.91 9.48
N LEU A 129 -11.34 -8.26 9.02
CA LEU A 129 -10.10 -8.90 8.58
C LEU A 129 -9.44 -9.72 9.68
N TRP A 130 -9.45 -9.22 10.92
CA TRP A 130 -8.91 -9.91 12.09
C TRP A 130 -9.50 -11.31 12.29
N ARG A 131 -10.79 -11.46 12.00
CA ARG A 131 -11.54 -12.71 12.13
C ARG A 131 -11.34 -13.66 10.97
N GLN A 132 -10.81 -13.18 9.85
CA GLN A 132 -10.61 -14.01 8.66
C GLN A 132 -9.47 -14.99 8.86
N ARG A 133 -9.58 -16.10 8.14
CA ARG A 133 -8.54 -17.13 8.05
C ARG A 133 -8.31 -17.50 6.59
N SER A 134 -7.13 -18.02 6.30
CA SER A 134 -6.92 -18.73 5.03
C SER A 134 -7.72 -20.03 5.01
N ARG A 135 -7.74 -20.72 3.87
CA ARG A 135 -8.44 -22.00 3.74
C ARG A 135 -7.88 -23.05 4.71
N GLU A 136 -6.57 -23.02 4.94
CA GLU A 136 -5.88 -23.91 5.89
C GLU A 136 -5.85 -23.35 7.33
N GLY A 137 -6.63 -22.31 7.62
CA GLY A 137 -6.83 -21.81 8.98
C GLY A 137 -5.77 -20.81 9.48
N ARG A 138 -4.88 -20.30 8.61
CA ARG A 138 -3.89 -19.28 9.00
C ARG A 138 -4.57 -17.98 9.38
N THR A 139 -4.14 -17.38 10.47
CA THR A 139 -4.52 -16.05 10.92
C THR A 139 -3.92 -14.97 10.02
N VAL A 140 -4.50 -13.77 10.07
CA VAL A 140 -3.92 -12.61 9.40
C VAL A 140 -2.52 -12.28 9.92
N LEU A 141 -2.26 -12.45 11.23
CA LEU A 141 -0.93 -12.21 11.79
C LEU A 141 0.12 -13.20 11.28
N GLU A 142 -0.24 -14.48 11.14
CA GLU A 142 0.63 -15.47 10.51
C GLU A 142 0.93 -15.10 9.05
N LEU A 143 -0.08 -14.67 8.29
CA LEU A 143 0.10 -14.20 6.91
C LEU A 143 1.06 -13.01 6.84
N LEU A 144 0.86 -11.99 7.67
CA LEU A 144 1.72 -10.80 7.67
C LEU A 144 3.16 -11.18 8.08
N ASN A 145 3.32 -12.01 9.11
CA ASN A 145 4.63 -12.49 9.54
C ASN A 145 5.33 -13.30 8.44
N TYR A 146 4.61 -14.20 7.77
CA TYR A 146 5.15 -14.95 6.64
C TYR A 146 5.63 -13.99 5.55
N VAL A 147 4.78 -13.06 5.10
CA VAL A 147 5.13 -12.14 4.02
C VAL A 147 6.33 -11.26 4.39
N VAL A 148 6.34 -10.63 5.57
CA VAL A 148 7.39 -9.68 5.98
C VAL A 148 8.70 -10.39 6.36
N TRP A 149 8.62 -11.46 7.15
CA TRP A 149 9.75 -12.05 7.87
C TRP A 149 10.03 -13.52 7.57
N GLY A 150 9.16 -14.18 6.81
CA GLY A 150 9.32 -15.56 6.41
C GLY A 150 10.58 -15.79 5.56
N ASN A 151 10.92 -17.06 5.39
CA ASN A 151 12.11 -17.46 4.64
C ASN A 151 11.93 -17.28 3.12
N GLY A 152 13.04 -17.29 2.38
CA GLY A 152 13.04 -17.18 0.92
C GLY A 152 12.87 -15.74 0.41
N SER A 153 12.46 -15.59 -0.85
CA SER A 153 12.29 -14.27 -1.47
C SER A 153 10.94 -13.63 -1.12
N VAL A 154 10.94 -12.32 -0.87
CA VAL A 154 9.71 -11.54 -0.64
C VAL A 154 8.73 -11.73 -1.79
N SER A 155 9.20 -11.72 -3.04
CA SER A 155 8.36 -11.90 -4.22
C SER A 155 7.63 -13.24 -4.23
N ALA A 156 8.31 -14.35 -3.88
CA ALA A 156 7.67 -15.65 -3.80
C ALA A 156 6.62 -15.70 -2.67
N ARG A 157 6.92 -15.06 -1.54
CA ARG A 157 5.97 -14.99 -0.42
C ARG A 157 4.73 -14.17 -0.75
N LEU A 158 4.91 -13.01 -1.39
CA LEU A 158 3.80 -12.18 -1.88
C LEU A 158 2.93 -12.93 -2.90
N TRP A 159 3.55 -13.69 -3.81
CA TRP A 159 2.83 -14.53 -4.76
C TRP A 159 1.99 -15.61 -4.07
N ASN A 160 2.60 -16.33 -3.13
CA ASN A 160 1.90 -17.37 -2.37
C ASN A 160 0.77 -16.79 -1.51
N ALA A 161 0.99 -15.63 -0.92
CA ALA A 161 0.04 -14.92 -0.06
C ALA A 161 -1.26 -14.50 -0.76
N ILE A 162 -1.30 -14.47 -2.09
CA ILE A 162 -2.51 -14.10 -2.86
C ILE A 162 -3.07 -15.25 -3.70
N ARG A 163 -2.38 -16.39 -3.78
CA ARG A 163 -2.77 -17.52 -4.67
C ARG A 163 -2.85 -18.88 -4.00
N SER A 164 -2.18 -19.07 -2.87
CA SER A 164 -2.14 -20.36 -2.17
C SER A 164 -3.29 -20.48 -1.20
N ASP A 165 -3.94 -21.65 -1.15
CA ASP A 165 -4.95 -21.98 -0.15
C ASP A 165 -4.42 -21.88 1.30
N ASP A 166 -3.11 -22.13 1.50
CA ASP A 166 -2.46 -22.03 2.81
C ASP A 166 -2.39 -20.58 3.32
N TRP A 167 -2.22 -19.59 2.43
CA TRP A 167 -1.92 -18.21 2.84
C TRP A 167 -2.96 -17.18 2.42
N ALA A 168 -3.69 -17.40 1.34
CA ALA A 168 -4.61 -16.41 0.79
C ALA A 168 -5.75 -16.14 1.77
N ILE A 169 -5.88 -14.88 2.17
CA ILE A 169 -7.00 -14.38 2.96
C ILE A 169 -7.83 -13.44 2.07
N PRO A 170 -9.16 -13.62 2.01
CA PRO A 170 -10.03 -12.78 1.19
C PRO A 170 -9.83 -11.28 1.47
N HIS A 171 -9.97 -10.45 0.43
CA HIS A 171 -9.86 -8.99 0.49
C HIS A 171 -8.47 -8.44 0.91
N ILE A 172 -7.44 -9.29 1.07
CA ILE A 172 -6.04 -8.87 1.18
C ILE A 172 -5.32 -9.11 -0.15
N GLY A 173 -5.08 -8.03 -0.89
CA GLY A 173 -4.43 -8.09 -2.20
C GLY A 173 -2.94 -7.75 -2.19
N LEU A 174 -2.31 -7.90 -3.35
CA LEU A 174 -0.88 -7.62 -3.56
C LEU A 174 -0.48 -6.19 -3.18
N SER A 175 -1.32 -5.19 -3.47
CA SER A 175 -1.04 -3.79 -3.10
C SER A 175 -0.97 -3.61 -1.59
N SER A 176 -1.89 -4.23 -0.84
CA SER A 176 -1.91 -4.17 0.63
C SER A 176 -0.66 -4.81 1.22
N LEU A 177 -0.31 -6.01 0.74
CA LEU A 177 0.88 -6.73 1.21
C LEU A 177 2.19 -6.04 0.80
N GLY A 178 2.24 -5.45 -0.39
CA GLY A 178 3.39 -4.69 -0.88
C GLY A 178 3.68 -3.44 -0.07
N GLU A 179 2.63 -2.71 0.34
CA GLU A 179 2.78 -1.61 1.30
C GLU A 179 3.22 -2.11 2.67
N ILE A 180 2.60 -3.16 3.22
CA ILE A 180 2.96 -3.72 4.53
C ILE A 180 4.44 -4.12 4.59
N VAL A 181 4.94 -4.83 3.57
CA VAL A 181 6.36 -5.20 3.50
C VAL A 181 7.24 -3.96 3.51
N GLY A 182 6.89 -2.97 2.69
CA GLY A 182 7.67 -1.76 2.58
C GLY A 182 7.68 -0.94 3.87
N TRP A 183 6.54 -0.79 4.54
CA TRP A 183 6.48 -0.03 5.79
C TRP A 183 7.16 -0.75 6.96
N ALA A 184 7.12 -2.09 6.96
CA ALA A 184 7.84 -2.89 7.96
C ALA A 184 9.36 -2.89 7.72
N ARG A 185 9.80 -2.81 6.47
CA ARG A 185 11.22 -2.93 6.06
C ARG A 185 11.63 -1.85 5.04
N PRO A 186 11.48 -0.55 5.39
CA PRO A 186 11.66 0.53 4.42
C PRO A 186 13.10 0.66 3.92
N ASP A 187 14.06 0.22 4.73
CA ASP A 187 15.49 0.25 4.39
C ASP A 187 15.87 -0.81 3.32
N GLU A 188 14.99 -1.81 3.09
CA GLU A 188 15.22 -2.90 2.14
C GLU A 188 14.24 -2.89 0.96
N PHE A 189 13.00 -2.48 1.20
CA PHE A 189 11.94 -2.47 0.21
C PHE A 189 11.15 -1.17 0.30
N PRO A 190 10.94 -0.46 -0.81
CA PRO A 190 9.98 0.63 -0.82
C PRO A 190 8.55 0.08 -0.72
N PRO A 191 7.67 0.69 0.10
CA PRO A 191 6.21 0.59 -0.03
C PRO A 191 5.77 0.64 -1.49
N ARG A 192 5.04 -0.39 -1.90
CA ARG A 192 4.62 -0.54 -3.29
C ARG A 192 3.17 -0.94 -3.37
N ASN A 193 2.39 -0.12 -4.06
CA ASN A 193 1.05 -0.44 -4.48
C ASN A 193 0.87 -0.24 -6.00
N MET A 194 -0.35 -0.46 -6.48
CA MET A 194 -0.71 -0.25 -7.88
C MET A 194 -0.46 1.20 -8.34
N ARG A 195 -0.63 2.17 -7.44
CA ARG A 195 -0.46 3.61 -7.67
C ARG A 195 1.01 3.95 -7.88
N THR A 196 1.89 3.51 -6.97
CA THR A 196 3.35 3.63 -7.10
C THR A 196 3.85 3.02 -8.41
N SER A 197 3.34 1.82 -8.75
CA SER A 197 3.74 1.13 -9.97
C SER A 197 3.35 1.93 -11.23
N LYS A 198 2.14 2.49 -11.27
CA LYS A 198 1.69 3.36 -12.37
C LYS A 198 2.49 4.66 -12.44
N GLY A 199 2.86 5.25 -11.30
CA GLY A 199 3.74 6.41 -11.24
C GLY A 199 5.11 6.14 -11.86
N LEU A 200 5.78 5.05 -11.45
CA LEU A 200 7.06 4.64 -12.02
C LEU A 200 6.97 4.34 -13.53
N ARG A 201 5.88 3.68 -13.96
CA ARG A 201 5.62 3.44 -15.38
C ARG A 201 5.45 4.75 -16.14
N ALA A 202 4.68 5.69 -15.62
CA ALA A 202 4.50 7.02 -16.24
C ALA A 202 5.82 7.81 -16.34
N LEU A 203 6.74 7.66 -15.37
CA LEU A 203 8.08 8.26 -15.44
C LEU A 203 8.98 7.65 -16.51
N GLY A 204 8.56 6.57 -17.20
CA GLY A 204 9.34 5.93 -18.26
C GLY A 204 10.10 4.68 -17.82
N TYR A 205 9.98 4.26 -16.56
CA TYR A 205 10.59 3.01 -16.10
C TYR A 205 9.79 1.79 -16.58
N ASN A 206 10.49 0.73 -17.01
CA ASN A 206 9.87 -0.48 -17.52
C ASN A 206 9.36 -1.38 -16.37
N VAL A 207 8.35 -0.89 -15.65
CA VAL A 207 7.69 -1.58 -14.53
C VAL A 207 6.40 -2.23 -15.01
N ARG A 208 6.21 -3.52 -14.72
CA ARG A 208 4.93 -4.20 -14.95
C ARG A 208 3.89 -3.71 -13.94
N ILE A 209 2.69 -3.38 -14.45
CA ILE A 209 1.54 -2.97 -13.64
C ILE A 209 0.66 -4.19 -13.39
N GLY A 210 0.45 -4.53 -12.12
CA GLY A 210 -0.25 -5.76 -11.74
C GLY A 210 0.58 -7.02 -11.92
N VAL A 211 -0.08 -8.17 -11.85
CA VAL A 211 0.50 -9.48 -12.21
C VAL A 211 -0.16 -9.99 -13.47
#